data_AF-A0A1I7V2N3-F1
#
_entry.id   AF-A0A1I7V2N3-F1
#
_cell.length_a   1.000
_cell.length_b   1.000
_cell.length_c   1.000
_cell.angle_alpha   90.00
_cell.angle_beta   90.00
_cell.angle_gamma   90.00
#
_symmetry.space_group_name_H-M   'P 1'
#
loop_
_entity.id
_entity.type
_entity.pdbx_description
1 polymer ?
#
loop_
_entity_poly.entity_id
_entity_poly.type
_entity_poly.pdbx_seq_one_letter_code
_entity_poly.pdbx_strand_id
1 'polypeptide(L)'
;MMTSFLFLFFIPSSLALYNNVFQTKPLRNLSTQCQNETDTWLNSIEIFATVSLECLVKKNCSLEELKVLEDNLYAIQQIDSFGQFPGPGLLELKTLYDGSYQECQEVEKYQTNYCYLLIRPGTSCETPFELPLRLAVCLPYSCSPTEMVEVFNQLTIYPFTACSAYCARNEVKKDTSFWGYSIFLMVIAGIAILASLLDFLGLKNTPFLKILYSFSLWTNAELLLSVKDHKPGFIKSLDCLRFFSIFWVVTGHSFSYFILGDTLKPALDFPKHFWNHLLLNAYVSVDTFFIIEMISNPVTWILFYVHRYLRLTPPVMFFIGFFTVYAPYIQGSFAASELNALSAQANACRTYWWQNLLYINNFDSSAGDNLNTCYGVTWYLAVDTQLYLIAPVVLVSLYVSFAAGVTLVMAGCVGSITATYILYGNYDIQADGIGEGNQDNFFDIIYSKPWIRCPPYLIGILNGYLLATYGSRRIRLNWALSLVGWLTAFIIAGFCLSATYDYDKGSHWSWFTRASFYNFHRIGWSFLFAGWYLLTI
;
A
#
# COMPACT_ATOMS: atom_id res chain seq x y z
N MET A 1 1.82 0.00 -43.10
CA MET A 1 0.90 0.69 -42.16
C MET A 1 -0.43 1.06 -42.82
N MET A 2 -0.46 1.81 -43.94
CA MET A 2 -1.70 2.23 -44.62
C MET A 2 -2.68 1.09 -45.02
N THR A 3 -2.17 -0.10 -45.37
CA THR A 3 -3.01 -1.25 -45.73
C THR A 3 -3.71 -1.92 -44.55
N SER A 4 -3.24 -1.72 -43.31
CA SER A 4 -3.89 -2.28 -42.12
C SER A 4 -5.07 -1.42 -41.62
N PHE A 5 -5.07 -0.12 -41.91
CA PHE A 5 -6.10 0.82 -41.43
C PHE A 5 -7.39 0.83 -42.28
N LEU A 6 -7.31 0.45 -43.56
CA LEU A 6 -8.49 0.31 -44.42
C LEU A 6 -9.48 -0.76 -43.88
N PHE A 7 -9.05 -1.66 -42.99
CA PHE A 7 -9.90 -2.69 -42.38
C PHE A 7 -10.89 -2.16 -41.31
N LEU A 8 -10.64 -1.00 -40.69
CA LEU A 8 -11.51 -0.46 -39.62
C LEU A 8 -12.88 0.01 -40.10
N PHE A 9 -13.08 0.20 -41.42
CA PHE A 9 -14.32 0.72 -42.00
C PHE A 9 -15.10 -0.31 -42.85
N PHE A 10 -14.77 -1.60 -42.80
CA PHE A 10 -15.43 -2.66 -43.58
C PHE A 10 -16.79 -3.15 -43.05
N ILE A 11 -17.50 -2.38 -42.19
CA ILE A 11 -18.86 -2.73 -41.77
C ILE A 11 -19.88 -1.91 -42.58
N PRO A 12 -20.67 -2.53 -43.49
CA PRO A 12 -21.50 -1.80 -44.47
C PRO A 12 -22.75 -1.11 -43.91
N SER A 13 -22.96 -1.05 -42.59
CA SER A 13 -24.27 -0.70 -42.00
C SER A 13 -24.32 0.58 -41.16
N SER A 14 -23.28 1.42 -41.15
CA SER A 14 -23.20 2.56 -40.22
C SER A 14 -23.32 3.96 -40.84
N LEU A 15 -23.76 4.12 -42.09
CA LEU A 15 -23.92 5.46 -42.69
C LEU A 15 -24.92 6.34 -41.90
N ALA A 16 -25.90 5.73 -41.21
CA ALA A 16 -26.84 6.43 -40.32
C ALA A 16 -26.29 6.68 -38.89
N LEU A 17 -25.28 5.92 -38.46
CA LEU A 17 -24.58 6.13 -37.19
C LEU A 17 -23.54 7.27 -37.32
N TYR A 18 -22.93 7.38 -38.52
CA TYR A 18 -21.90 8.35 -38.87
C TYR A 18 -22.30 9.81 -38.61
N ASN A 19 -23.51 10.23 -39.05
CA ASN A 19 -23.99 11.60 -38.87
C ASN A 19 -24.31 12.00 -37.41
N ASN A 20 -24.49 11.03 -36.51
CA ASN A 20 -24.76 11.31 -35.09
C ASN A 20 -23.53 11.12 -34.19
N VAL A 21 -22.52 10.38 -34.64
CA VAL A 21 -21.31 10.06 -33.85
C VAL A 21 -20.23 11.15 -33.98
N PHE A 22 -20.13 11.82 -35.14
CA PHE A 22 -19.08 12.82 -35.39
C PHE A 22 -19.60 14.25 -35.63
N GLN A 23 -20.90 14.52 -35.49
CA GLN A 23 -21.38 15.92 -35.42
C GLN A 23 -20.99 16.52 -34.07
N THR A 24 -19.90 17.28 -34.08
CA THR A 24 -19.32 17.95 -32.92
C THR A 24 -20.30 19.00 -32.40
N LYS A 25 -20.98 18.72 -31.29
CA LYS A 25 -21.64 19.79 -30.52
C LYS A 25 -20.54 20.69 -29.94
N PRO A 26 -20.70 22.03 -29.95
CA PRO A 26 -19.70 22.91 -29.38
C PRO A 26 -19.53 22.59 -27.90
N LEU A 27 -18.30 22.25 -27.51
CA LEU A 27 -17.96 21.96 -26.13
C LEU A 27 -18.12 23.22 -25.28
N ARG A 28 -18.68 23.07 -24.08
CA ARG A 28 -18.90 24.17 -23.13
C ARG A 28 -18.08 23.95 -21.85
N ASN A 29 -17.78 25.03 -21.15
CA ASN A 29 -17.06 25.05 -19.86
C ASN A 29 -15.60 24.58 -19.91
N LEU A 30 -14.87 24.94 -20.98
CA LEU A 30 -13.44 24.66 -21.10
C LEU A 30 -12.65 25.98 -21.11
N SER A 31 -11.40 25.93 -20.65
CA SER A 31 -10.43 26.98 -20.83
C SER A 31 -10.15 27.20 -22.32
N THR A 32 -9.81 28.44 -22.69
CA THR A 32 -9.63 28.84 -24.09
C THR A 32 -8.58 28.00 -24.82
N GLN A 33 -7.50 27.62 -24.14
CA GLN A 33 -6.46 26.77 -24.73
C GLN A 33 -6.92 25.33 -24.91
N CYS A 34 -7.52 24.72 -23.88
CA CYS A 34 -8.08 23.37 -23.95
C CYS A 34 -9.16 23.26 -25.03
N GLN A 35 -10.03 24.28 -25.13
CA GLN A 35 -11.08 24.34 -26.15
C GLN A 35 -10.48 24.37 -27.56
N ASN A 36 -9.51 25.25 -27.83
CA ASN A 36 -8.89 25.34 -29.16
C ASN A 36 -8.18 24.04 -29.57
N GLU A 37 -7.43 23.42 -28.66
CA GLU A 37 -6.73 22.16 -28.93
C GLU A 37 -7.72 21.01 -29.14
N THR A 38 -8.79 20.94 -28.34
CA THR A 38 -9.84 19.92 -28.47
C THR A 38 -10.68 20.11 -29.74
N ASP A 39 -11.03 21.35 -30.10
CA ASP A 39 -11.75 21.64 -31.34
C ASP A 39 -10.88 21.32 -32.57
N THR A 40 -9.58 21.59 -32.50
CA THR A 40 -8.63 21.21 -33.56
C THR A 40 -8.58 19.70 -33.73
N TRP A 41 -8.50 18.96 -32.62
CA TRP A 41 -8.53 17.50 -32.61
C TRP A 41 -9.82 16.95 -33.24
N LEU A 42 -10.97 17.44 -32.80
CA LEU A 42 -12.28 17.03 -33.30
C LEU A 42 -12.46 17.32 -34.80
N ASN A 43 -12.03 18.50 -35.26
CA ASN A 43 -12.05 18.85 -36.68
C ASN A 43 -11.13 17.93 -37.51
N SER A 44 -9.94 17.58 -37.00
CA SER A 44 -9.04 16.64 -37.66
C SER A 44 -9.63 15.23 -37.78
N ILE A 45 -10.39 14.77 -36.77
CA ILE A 45 -11.12 13.51 -36.82
C ILE A 45 -12.19 13.54 -37.91
N GLU A 46 -12.98 14.62 -37.98
CA GLU A 46 -14.04 14.78 -38.98
C GLU A 46 -13.47 14.80 -40.41
N ILE A 47 -12.38 15.53 -40.63
CA ILE A 47 -11.68 15.58 -41.92
C ILE A 47 -11.16 14.18 -42.28
N PHE A 48 -10.44 13.53 -41.36
CA PHE A 48 -9.89 12.20 -41.60
C PHE A 48 -10.97 11.18 -41.93
N ALA A 49 -12.09 11.18 -41.20
CA ALA A 49 -13.21 10.28 -41.40
C ALA A 49 -13.90 10.52 -42.75
N THR A 50 -14.12 11.78 -43.13
CA THR A 50 -14.78 12.15 -44.40
C THR A 50 -13.93 11.75 -45.60
N VAL A 51 -12.65 12.13 -45.61
CA VAL A 51 -11.72 11.81 -46.70
C VAL A 51 -11.51 10.29 -46.81
N SER A 52 -11.36 9.59 -45.68
CA SER A 52 -11.23 8.12 -45.66
C SER A 52 -12.45 7.43 -46.28
N LEU A 53 -13.66 7.88 -45.95
CA LEU A 53 -14.89 7.33 -46.48
C LEU A 53 -14.99 7.56 -47.99
N GLU A 54 -14.69 8.76 -48.47
CA GLU A 54 -14.69 9.07 -49.90
C GLU A 54 -13.69 8.20 -50.68
N CYS A 55 -12.48 8.06 -50.15
CA CYS A 55 -11.43 7.20 -50.67
C CYS A 55 -11.87 5.73 -50.78
N LEU A 56 -12.51 5.20 -49.72
CA LEU A 56 -13.03 3.83 -49.67
C LEU A 56 -14.18 3.60 -50.66
N VAL A 57 -15.12 4.54 -50.75
CA VAL A 57 -16.27 4.47 -51.66
C VAL A 57 -15.84 4.58 -53.12
N LYS A 58 -14.93 5.50 -53.44
CA LYS A 58 -14.42 5.71 -54.80
C LYS A 58 -13.37 4.66 -55.21
N LYS A 59 -12.85 3.86 -54.27
CA LYS A 59 -11.77 2.86 -54.46
C LYS A 59 -10.49 3.43 -55.13
N ASN A 60 -10.33 4.75 -55.12
CA ASN A 60 -9.21 5.45 -55.70
C ASN A 60 -9.00 6.75 -54.90
N CYS A 61 -7.81 6.91 -54.31
CA CYS A 61 -7.42 8.13 -53.61
C CYS A 61 -6.44 8.92 -54.46
N SER A 62 -6.61 10.23 -54.53
CA SER A 62 -5.62 11.15 -55.07
C SER A 62 -4.42 11.31 -54.12
N LEU A 63 -3.29 11.74 -54.66
CA LEU A 63 -2.06 11.96 -53.89
C LEU A 63 -2.21 13.11 -52.88
N GLU A 64 -3.11 14.07 -53.16
CA GLU A 64 -3.48 15.16 -52.24
C GLU A 64 -4.31 14.64 -51.06
N GLU A 65 -5.32 13.79 -51.31
CA GLU A 65 -6.13 13.16 -50.26
C GLU A 65 -5.26 12.29 -49.34
N LEU A 66 -4.29 11.55 -49.88
CA LEU A 66 -3.35 10.76 -49.08
C LEU A 66 -2.51 11.62 -48.14
N LYS A 67 -2.08 12.80 -48.61
CA LYS A 67 -1.33 13.74 -47.77
C LYS A 67 -2.19 14.32 -46.65
N VAL A 68 -3.46 14.65 -46.95
CA VAL A 68 -4.43 15.10 -45.93
C VAL A 68 -4.67 14.02 -44.87
N LEU A 69 -4.72 12.75 -45.27
CA LEU A 69 -4.84 11.64 -44.31
C LEU A 69 -3.59 11.50 -43.44
N GLU A 70 -2.39 11.61 -44.02
CA GLU A 70 -1.14 11.57 -43.27
C GLU A 70 -1.05 12.72 -42.25
N ASP A 71 -1.40 13.95 -42.66
CA ASP A 71 -1.38 15.13 -41.80
C ASP A 71 -2.38 15.06 -40.62
N ASN A 72 -3.48 14.29 -40.75
CA ASN A 72 -4.50 14.12 -39.72
C ASN A 72 -4.41 12.78 -38.97
N LEU A 73 -3.42 11.94 -39.29
CA LEU A 73 -3.26 10.61 -38.68
C LEU A 73 -3.07 10.69 -37.16
N TYR A 74 -2.42 11.76 -36.68
CA TYR A 74 -2.21 12.02 -35.24
C TYR A 74 -3.53 12.01 -34.44
N ALA A 75 -4.64 12.46 -35.03
CA ALA A 75 -5.92 12.54 -34.34
C ALA A 75 -6.53 11.16 -34.13
N ILE A 76 -6.29 10.23 -35.07
CA ILE A 76 -6.66 8.82 -34.96
C ILE A 76 -5.73 8.09 -34.00
N GLN A 77 -4.42 8.33 -34.08
CA GLN A 77 -3.43 7.82 -33.12
C GLN A 77 -3.83 8.20 -31.68
N GLN A 78 -4.28 9.44 -31.48
CA GLN A 78 -4.80 9.88 -30.19
C GLN A 78 -6.04 9.09 -29.76
N ILE A 79 -7.01 8.81 -30.64
CA ILE A 79 -8.17 7.95 -30.29
C ILE A 79 -7.73 6.51 -30.01
N ASP A 80 -6.83 5.95 -30.82
CA ASP A 80 -6.36 4.57 -30.68
C ASP A 80 -5.64 4.34 -29.33
N SER A 81 -5.02 5.40 -28.81
CA SER A 81 -4.42 5.40 -27.47
C SER A 81 -5.42 5.35 -26.31
N PHE A 82 -6.74 5.48 -26.54
CA PHE A 82 -7.76 5.39 -25.49
C PHE A 82 -7.97 3.93 -25.07
N GLY A 83 -8.51 3.75 -23.86
CA GLY A 83 -8.95 2.45 -23.39
C GLY A 83 -10.09 1.90 -24.24
N GLN A 84 -9.98 0.65 -24.65
CA GLN A 84 -11.01 -0.01 -25.44
C GLN A 84 -12.13 -0.54 -24.54
N PHE A 85 -13.36 -0.06 -24.76
CA PHE A 85 -14.56 -0.52 -24.06
C PHE A 85 -15.66 -0.90 -25.06
N PRO A 86 -16.30 -2.09 -24.95
CA PRO A 86 -15.98 -3.19 -24.04
C PRO A 86 -14.73 -3.96 -24.51
N GLY A 87 -13.82 -4.24 -23.58
CA GLY A 87 -12.63 -5.08 -23.82
C GLY A 87 -12.85 -6.55 -23.48
N PRO A 88 -11.89 -7.44 -23.80
CA PRO A 88 -11.89 -8.81 -23.30
C PRO A 88 -11.82 -8.83 -21.77
N GLY A 89 -12.40 -9.85 -21.12
CA GLY A 89 -12.43 -9.97 -19.65
C GLY A 89 -13.73 -9.50 -18.98
N LEU A 90 -14.80 -9.23 -19.76
CA LEU A 90 -16.10 -8.82 -19.21
C LEU A 90 -16.68 -9.83 -18.20
N LEU A 91 -16.51 -11.14 -18.45
CA LEU A 91 -16.96 -12.20 -17.53
C LEU A 91 -16.16 -12.27 -16.22
N GLU A 92 -15.00 -11.61 -16.17
CA GLU A 92 -14.15 -11.48 -14.99
C GLU A 92 -14.33 -10.12 -14.28
N LEU A 93 -15.33 -9.34 -14.70
CA LEU A 93 -15.60 -7.98 -14.20
C LEU A 93 -14.37 -7.09 -14.35
N LYS A 94 -13.94 -6.86 -15.60
CA LYS A 94 -12.85 -5.95 -15.94
C LYS A 94 -13.16 -4.53 -15.45
N THR A 95 -12.28 -4.02 -14.60
CA THR A 95 -12.35 -2.71 -13.94
C THR A 95 -11.38 -1.69 -14.51
N LEU A 96 -10.32 -2.12 -15.20
CA LEU A 96 -9.34 -1.24 -15.81
C LEU A 96 -9.34 -1.42 -17.34
N TYR A 97 -9.61 -0.35 -18.07
CA TYR A 97 -9.56 -0.33 -19.54
C TYR A 97 -8.36 0.52 -19.96
N ASP A 98 -7.21 -0.14 -20.10
CA ASP A 98 -5.98 0.48 -20.58
C ASP A 98 -6.00 0.73 -22.09
N GLY A 99 -5.37 1.83 -22.49
CA GLY A 99 -4.96 2.11 -23.85
C GLY A 99 -3.43 2.16 -23.96
N SER A 100 -2.94 2.71 -25.07
CA SER A 100 -1.51 2.80 -25.34
C SER A 100 -0.91 4.10 -24.78
N TYR A 101 -0.26 4.01 -23.61
CA TYR A 101 0.42 5.17 -23.01
C TYR A 101 1.52 5.74 -23.91
N GLN A 102 2.30 4.87 -24.57
CA GLN A 102 3.39 5.29 -25.46
C GLN A 102 2.86 6.04 -26.67
N GLU A 103 1.80 5.53 -27.29
CA GLU A 103 1.19 6.15 -28.46
C GLU A 103 0.57 7.51 -28.15
N CYS A 104 -0.03 7.66 -26.96
CA CYS A 104 -0.51 8.96 -26.49
C CYS A 104 0.62 9.99 -26.41
N GLN A 105 1.82 9.59 -25.95
CA GLN A 105 2.98 10.49 -25.82
C GLN A 105 3.63 10.87 -27.16
N GLU A 106 3.46 10.04 -28.19
CA GLU A 106 4.06 10.24 -29.52
C GLU A 106 3.26 11.20 -30.41
N VAL A 107 2.10 11.72 -29.95
CA VAL A 107 1.31 12.71 -30.68
C VAL A 107 2.07 14.03 -30.82
N GLU A 108 2.46 14.40 -32.04
CA GLU A 108 3.37 15.54 -32.29
C GLU A 108 2.69 16.92 -32.37
N LYS A 109 1.37 16.99 -32.60
CA LYS A 109 0.67 18.25 -32.92
C LYS A 109 0.59 19.23 -31.73
N TYR A 110 0.39 18.69 -30.53
CA TYR A 110 0.35 19.39 -29.24
C TYR A 110 0.71 18.39 -28.14
N GLN A 111 1.05 18.89 -26.95
CA GLN A 111 1.32 18.00 -25.82
C GLN A 111 0.02 17.36 -25.34
N THR A 112 0.04 16.05 -25.16
CA THR A 112 -1.07 15.25 -24.63
C THR A 112 -0.79 14.80 -23.20
N ASN A 113 -1.84 14.38 -22.51
CA ASN A 113 -1.77 13.74 -21.21
C ASN A 113 -2.64 12.48 -21.21
N TYR A 114 -2.07 11.38 -20.73
CA TYR A 114 -2.76 10.12 -20.57
C TYR A 114 -3.35 10.04 -19.17
N CYS A 115 -4.67 9.86 -19.07
CA CYS A 115 -5.37 9.89 -17.79
C CYS A 115 -6.38 8.75 -17.68
N TYR A 116 -6.63 8.29 -16.48
CA TYR A 116 -7.72 7.35 -16.17
C TYR A 116 -8.91 8.12 -15.64
N LEU A 117 -10.05 7.97 -16.31
CA LEU A 117 -11.34 8.47 -15.86
C LEU A 117 -12.01 7.41 -14.99
N LEU A 118 -12.44 7.81 -13.80
CA LEU A 118 -13.34 7.00 -12.98
C LEU A 118 -14.76 7.15 -13.55
N ILE A 119 -15.23 6.13 -14.23
CA ILE A 119 -16.55 6.11 -14.87
C ILE A 119 -17.56 5.33 -14.01
N ARG A 120 -18.82 5.76 -14.01
CA ARG A 120 -19.92 5.08 -13.30
C ARG A 120 -21.11 4.82 -14.23
N PRO A 121 -21.81 3.68 -14.10
CA PRO A 121 -23.02 3.42 -14.87
C PRO A 121 -24.12 4.43 -14.53
N GLY A 122 -24.78 4.97 -15.55
CA GLY A 122 -25.87 5.94 -15.40
C GLY A 122 -25.44 7.39 -15.60
N THR A 123 -26.32 8.31 -15.24
CA THR A 123 -26.19 9.76 -15.49
C THR A 123 -25.71 10.56 -14.29
N SER A 124 -25.51 9.92 -13.14
CA SER A 124 -25.08 10.56 -11.89
C SER A 124 -23.89 9.84 -11.30
N CYS A 125 -23.03 10.61 -10.63
CA CYS A 125 -21.94 10.06 -9.84
C CYS A 125 -22.42 9.45 -8.51
N GLU A 126 -23.65 9.73 -8.07
CA GLU A 126 -24.23 9.14 -6.86
C GLU A 126 -24.87 7.78 -7.20
N THR A 127 -24.12 6.69 -7.01
CA THR A 127 -24.67 5.32 -7.11
C THR A 127 -24.24 4.50 -5.90
N PRO A 128 -25.09 3.59 -5.39
CA PRO A 128 -24.79 2.77 -4.21
C PRO A 128 -23.77 1.65 -4.48
N PHE A 129 -23.26 1.53 -5.71
CA PHE A 129 -22.38 0.45 -6.13
C PHE A 129 -21.00 1.01 -6.50
N GLU A 130 -20.04 0.85 -5.60
CA GLU A 130 -18.68 1.41 -5.70
C GLU A 130 -17.73 0.52 -6.52
N LEU A 131 -18.09 0.15 -7.75
CA LEU A 131 -17.14 -0.55 -8.62
C LEU A 131 -16.25 0.50 -9.33
N PRO A 132 -14.92 0.53 -9.09
CA PRO A 132 -14.05 1.54 -9.67
C PRO A 132 -13.71 1.18 -11.13
N LEU A 133 -14.63 1.48 -12.04
CA LEU A 133 -14.39 1.38 -13.48
C LEU A 133 -13.47 2.53 -13.91
N ARG A 134 -12.30 2.19 -14.43
CA ARG A 134 -11.27 3.13 -14.86
C ARG A 134 -11.07 2.99 -16.37
N LEU A 135 -11.27 4.08 -17.11
CA LEU A 135 -11.09 4.14 -18.55
C LEU A 135 -9.96 5.09 -18.91
N ALA A 136 -8.95 4.59 -19.62
CA ALA A 136 -7.87 5.44 -20.11
C ALA A 136 -8.35 6.37 -21.24
N VAL A 137 -7.93 7.63 -21.19
CA VAL A 137 -8.16 8.65 -22.22
C VAL A 137 -6.87 9.41 -22.48
N CYS A 138 -6.68 9.84 -23.72
CA CYS A 138 -5.59 10.70 -24.13
C CYS A 138 -6.13 12.05 -24.59
N LEU A 139 -6.00 13.08 -23.75
CA LEU A 139 -6.52 14.41 -24.04
C LEU A 139 -5.38 15.43 -24.07
N PRO A 140 -5.57 16.62 -24.66
CA PRO A 140 -4.55 17.66 -24.65
C PRO A 140 -4.11 18.01 -23.22
N TYR A 141 -2.81 18.24 -23.03
CA TYR A 141 -2.21 18.53 -21.72
C TYR A 141 -2.69 19.87 -21.14
N SER A 142 -3.14 20.79 -21.99
CA SER A 142 -3.73 22.07 -21.58
C SER A 142 -5.04 21.91 -20.79
N CYS A 143 -5.73 20.78 -20.94
CA CYS A 143 -6.96 20.48 -20.22
C CYS A 143 -6.66 19.99 -18.80
N SER A 144 -7.26 20.64 -17.80
CA SER A 144 -7.23 20.17 -16.42
C SER A 144 -8.01 18.85 -16.25
N PRO A 145 -7.74 18.06 -15.19
CA PRO A 145 -8.46 16.82 -14.94
C PRO A 145 -9.99 16.98 -14.88
N THR A 146 -10.49 18.12 -14.39
CA THR A 146 -11.93 18.43 -14.36
C THR A 146 -12.50 18.74 -15.75
N GLU A 147 -11.73 19.43 -16.59
CA GLU A 147 -12.13 19.70 -17.98
C GLU A 147 -12.14 18.43 -18.81
N MET A 148 -11.20 17.51 -18.57
CA MET A 148 -11.17 16.20 -19.24
C MET A 148 -12.42 15.36 -18.96
N VAL A 149 -12.92 15.41 -17.72
CA VAL A 149 -14.20 14.78 -17.36
C VAL A 149 -15.36 15.39 -18.14
N GLU A 150 -15.39 16.72 -18.25
CA GLU A 150 -16.43 17.44 -18.98
C GLU A 150 -16.40 17.12 -20.48
N VAL A 151 -15.22 17.11 -21.10
CA VAL A 151 -15.01 16.69 -22.50
C VAL A 151 -15.55 15.27 -22.71
N PHE A 152 -15.21 14.33 -21.83
CA PHE A 152 -15.70 12.95 -21.94
C PHE A 152 -17.23 12.86 -21.79
N ASN A 153 -17.82 13.55 -20.81
CA ASN A 153 -19.26 13.51 -20.56
C ASN A 153 -20.09 14.15 -21.68
N GLN A 154 -19.55 15.14 -22.40
CA GLN A 154 -20.22 15.76 -23.56
C GLN A 154 -20.08 14.93 -24.85
N LEU A 155 -19.01 14.14 -24.99
CA LEU A 155 -18.70 13.35 -26.18
C LEU A 155 -19.10 11.87 -26.09
N THR A 156 -19.31 11.34 -24.88
CA THR A 156 -19.55 9.91 -24.69
C THR A 156 -20.88 9.46 -25.31
N ILE A 157 -20.82 8.32 -26.01
CA ILE A 157 -21.98 7.59 -26.53
C ILE A 157 -22.37 6.46 -25.56
N TYR A 158 -21.52 6.17 -24.59
CA TYR A 158 -21.72 5.10 -23.63
C TYR A 158 -22.63 5.55 -22.48
N PRO A 159 -23.39 4.63 -21.85
CA PRO A 159 -24.25 4.93 -20.70
C PRO A 159 -23.44 5.08 -19.39
N PHE A 160 -22.30 5.78 -19.45
CA PHE A 160 -21.42 6.04 -18.32
C PHE A 160 -21.17 7.54 -18.16
N THR A 161 -21.03 7.95 -16.91
CA THR A 161 -20.61 9.30 -16.53
C THR A 161 -19.22 9.23 -15.90
N ALA A 162 -18.28 10.04 -16.38
CA ALA A 162 -16.99 10.25 -15.73
C ALA A 162 -17.16 11.18 -14.52
N CYS A 163 -16.56 10.80 -13.39
CA CYS A 163 -16.69 11.52 -12.11
C CYS A 163 -15.39 12.19 -11.68
N SER A 164 -14.25 11.57 -11.97
CA SER A 164 -12.93 12.11 -11.68
C SER A 164 -11.91 11.62 -12.71
N ALA A 165 -10.80 12.36 -12.85
CA ALA A 165 -9.70 12.02 -13.75
C ALA A 165 -8.38 11.99 -12.98
N TYR A 166 -7.57 10.97 -13.25
CA TYR A 166 -6.25 10.78 -12.67
C TYR A 166 -5.23 10.68 -13.79
N CYS A 167 -4.36 11.68 -13.90
CA CYS A 167 -3.42 11.78 -15.00
C CYS A 167 -2.05 11.18 -14.67
N ALA A 168 -1.41 10.62 -15.68
CA ALA A 168 -0.07 10.06 -15.62
C ALA A 168 0.98 11.15 -15.43
N ARG A 169 0.80 12.32 -16.08
CA ARG A 169 1.67 13.47 -15.93
C ARG A 169 0.97 14.55 -15.12
N ASN A 170 1.59 14.96 -14.01
CA ASN A 170 1.13 16.07 -13.18
C ASN A 170 2.28 17.07 -12.98
N GLU A 171 1.99 18.35 -13.13
CA GLU A 171 2.95 19.42 -12.89
C GLU A 171 3.23 19.56 -11.38
N VAL A 172 4.30 18.92 -10.91
CA VAL A 172 4.76 19.02 -9.52
C VAL A 172 5.78 20.14 -9.42
N LYS A 173 5.38 21.23 -8.75
CA LYS A 173 6.28 22.35 -8.46
C LYS A 173 7.34 21.93 -7.46
N LYS A 174 8.59 22.32 -7.73
CA LYS A 174 9.73 22.09 -6.83
C LYS A 174 9.67 23.09 -5.68
N ASP A 175 9.00 22.68 -4.61
CA ASP A 175 8.85 23.49 -3.40
C ASP A 175 10.18 23.66 -2.65
N THR A 176 10.19 24.56 -1.65
CA THR A 176 11.34 24.76 -0.75
C THR A 176 11.73 23.47 -0.02
N SER A 177 10.75 22.63 0.33
CA SER A 177 10.97 21.31 0.94
C SER A 177 11.75 20.36 0.03
N PHE A 178 11.53 20.42 -1.29
CA PHE A 178 12.28 19.61 -2.26
C PHE A 178 13.75 20.00 -2.25
N TRP A 179 14.05 21.29 -2.46
CA TRP A 179 15.43 21.77 -2.49
C TRP A 179 16.14 21.56 -1.14
N GLY A 180 15.47 21.83 -0.03
CA GLY A 180 16.02 21.62 1.31
C GLY A 180 16.38 20.16 1.57
N TYR A 181 15.48 19.23 1.26
CA TYR A 181 15.71 17.80 1.46
C TYR A 181 16.74 17.22 0.48
N SER A 182 16.73 17.65 -0.78
CA SER A 182 17.75 17.23 -1.76
C SER A 182 19.15 17.71 -1.36
N ILE A 183 19.31 18.93 -0.86
CA ILE A 183 20.59 19.42 -0.34
C ILE A 183 21.04 18.59 0.87
N PHE A 184 20.13 18.32 1.82
CA PHE A 184 20.40 17.47 2.97
C PHE A 184 20.89 16.06 2.56
N LEU A 185 20.23 15.43 1.58
CA LEU A 185 20.66 14.13 1.05
C LEU A 185 22.02 14.20 0.36
N MET A 186 22.29 15.23 -0.44
CA MET A 186 23.60 15.42 -1.08
C MET A 186 24.71 15.59 -0.04
N VAL A 187 24.45 16.32 1.06
CA VAL A 187 25.42 16.48 2.15
C VAL A 187 25.69 15.14 2.85
N ILE A 188 24.66 14.37 3.19
CA ILE A 188 24.83 13.06 3.83
C ILE A 188 25.57 12.09 2.91
N ALA A 189 25.19 12.05 1.61
CA ALA A 189 25.88 11.22 0.63
C ALA A 189 27.35 11.63 0.49
N GLY A 190 27.63 12.94 0.45
CA GLY A 190 29.00 13.47 0.44
C GLY A 190 29.82 13.05 1.67
N ILE A 191 29.22 13.12 2.86
CA ILE A 191 29.84 12.66 4.11
C ILE A 191 30.10 11.15 4.06
N ALA A 192 29.15 10.35 3.59
CA ALA A 192 29.29 8.90 3.50
C ALA A 192 30.37 8.48 2.48
N ILE A 193 30.43 9.15 1.32
CA ILE A 193 31.48 8.92 0.32
C ILE A 193 32.85 9.31 0.88
N LEU A 194 32.97 10.49 1.50
CA LEU A 194 34.20 10.95 2.12
C LEU A 194 34.66 9.98 3.23
N ALA A 195 33.75 9.58 4.11
CA ALA A 195 34.02 8.61 5.16
C ALA A 195 34.53 7.28 4.60
N SER A 196 33.87 6.77 3.55
CA SER A 196 34.25 5.52 2.90
C SER A 196 35.63 5.60 2.24
N LEU A 197 35.95 6.72 1.59
CA LEU A 197 37.27 6.94 0.99
C LEU A 197 38.38 7.01 2.03
N LEU A 198 38.15 7.72 3.15
CA LEU A 198 39.15 7.85 4.22
C LEU A 198 39.38 6.52 4.96
N ASP A 199 38.31 5.75 5.14
CA ASP A 199 38.35 4.41 5.74
C ASP A 199 39.12 3.43 4.82
N PHE A 200 38.84 3.44 3.52
CA PHE A 200 39.56 2.65 2.51
C PHE A 200 41.06 3.00 2.45
N LEU A 201 41.42 4.28 2.62
CA LEU A 201 42.81 4.74 2.62
C LEU A 201 43.57 4.45 3.94
N GLY A 202 42.89 3.97 4.98
CA GLY A 202 43.53 3.52 6.23
C GLY A 202 44.23 4.63 7.02
N LEU A 203 43.66 5.84 7.07
CA LEU A 203 44.23 6.97 7.81
C LEU A 203 44.20 6.78 9.34
N LYS A 204 45.22 7.28 10.04
CA LYS A 204 45.38 7.14 11.51
C LYS A 204 44.17 7.69 12.27
N ASN A 205 43.66 6.90 13.21
CA ASN A 205 42.49 7.19 14.03
C ASN A 205 42.62 8.44 14.92
N THR A 206 42.00 9.54 14.52
CA THR A 206 41.68 10.69 15.39
C THR A 206 40.24 10.57 15.92
N PRO A 207 39.87 11.23 17.03
CA PRO A 207 38.49 11.17 17.54
C PRO A 207 37.45 11.65 16.51
N PHE A 208 37.80 12.64 15.69
CA PHE A 208 36.97 13.10 14.58
C PHE A 208 36.81 12.03 13.49
N LEU A 209 37.91 11.37 13.08
CA LEU A 209 37.85 10.29 12.10
C LEU A 209 37.02 9.10 12.58
N LYS A 210 36.99 8.81 13.90
CA LYS A 210 36.11 7.76 14.44
C LYS A 210 34.62 8.06 14.24
N ILE A 211 34.21 9.31 14.43
CA ILE A 211 32.82 9.74 14.16
C ILE A 211 32.54 9.63 12.66
N LEU A 212 33.48 10.07 11.82
CA LEU A 212 33.33 10.02 10.38
C LEU A 212 33.25 8.58 9.84
N TYR A 213 34.08 7.66 10.36
CA TYR A 213 34.03 6.24 10.01
C TYR A 213 32.72 5.57 10.40
N SER A 214 31.94 6.13 11.33
CA SER A 214 30.59 5.63 11.62
C SER A 214 29.64 5.78 10.41
N PHE A 215 29.95 6.68 9.47
CA PHE A 215 29.23 6.87 8.20
C PHE A 215 29.87 6.14 7.01
N SER A 216 30.97 5.41 7.21
CA SER A 216 31.64 4.67 6.13
C SER A 216 30.74 3.54 5.63
N LEU A 217 30.49 3.51 4.33
CA LEU A 217 29.72 2.45 3.69
C LEU A 217 30.51 1.14 3.68
N TRP A 218 31.84 1.19 3.60
CA TRP A 218 32.69 -0.01 3.51
C TRP A 218 32.63 -0.85 4.79
N THR A 219 32.93 -0.25 5.94
CA THR A 219 32.91 -0.95 7.23
C THR A 219 31.50 -1.29 7.69
N ASN A 220 30.51 -0.42 7.44
CA ASN A 220 29.12 -0.74 7.74
C ASN A 220 28.58 -1.86 6.84
N ALA A 221 28.96 -1.92 5.55
CA ALA A 221 28.57 -3.02 4.67
C ALA A 221 29.23 -4.34 5.10
N GLU A 222 30.51 -4.33 5.49
CA GLU A 222 31.15 -5.52 6.07
C GLU A 222 30.40 -5.99 7.32
N LEU A 223 30.02 -5.07 8.21
CA LEU A 223 29.26 -5.41 9.41
C LEU A 223 27.86 -5.95 9.09
N LEU A 224 27.14 -5.34 8.16
CA LEU A 224 25.78 -5.73 7.77
C LEU A 224 25.73 -7.05 7.00
N LEU A 225 26.73 -7.30 6.16
CA LEU A 225 26.84 -8.52 5.35
C LEU A 225 27.63 -9.64 6.06
N SER A 226 28.19 -9.36 7.24
CA SER A 226 28.92 -10.34 8.03
C SER A 226 27.99 -11.45 8.52
N VAL A 227 28.34 -12.68 8.18
CA VAL A 227 27.68 -13.90 8.69
C VAL A 227 28.44 -14.49 9.90
N LYS A 228 29.41 -13.74 10.46
CA LYS A 228 30.21 -14.20 11.61
C LYS A 228 29.34 -14.39 12.86
N ASP A 229 29.81 -15.21 13.79
CA ASP A 229 29.08 -15.51 15.03
C ASP A 229 28.74 -14.22 15.80
N HIS A 230 27.46 -14.09 16.13
CA HIS A 230 26.94 -12.98 16.92
C HIS A 230 27.48 -13.05 18.36
N LYS A 231 27.40 -11.92 19.08
CA LYS A 231 27.84 -11.82 20.48
C LYS A 231 27.26 -12.96 21.34
N PRO A 232 28.01 -13.48 22.34
CA PRO A 232 27.52 -14.54 23.22
C PRO A 232 26.22 -14.10 23.91
N GLY A 233 25.17 -14.93 23.78
CA GLY A 233 23.80 -14.62 24.25
C GLY A 233 22.80 -14.35 23.12
N PHE A 234 23.24 -14.32 21.86
CA PHE A 234 22.36 -14.13 20.71
C PHE A 234 21.75 -15.45 20.21
N ILE A 235 20.43 -15.47 20.00
CA ILE A 235 19.67 -16.66 19.60
C ILE A 235 19.48 -16.69 18.07
N LYS A 236 20.28 -17.50 17.37
CA LYS A 236 20.29 -17.57 15.89
C LYS A 236 18.93 -17.91 15.26
N SER A 237 18.13 -18.75 15.91
CA SER A 237 16.81 -19.18 15.42
C SER A 237 15.76 -18.06 15.43
N LEU A 238 15.98 -16.97 16.18
CA LEU A 238 15.10 -15.79 16.13
C LEU A 238 15.22 -15.02 14.82
N ASP A 239 16.39 -14.99 14.20
CA ASP A 239 16.58 -14.27 12.93
C ASP A 239 15.88 -14.98 11.77
N CYS A 240 15.85 -16.31 11.75
CA CYS A 240 15.05 -17.06 10.78
C CYS A 240 13.56 -16.72 10.90
N LEU A 241 13.05 -16.68 12.13
CA LEU A 241 11.66 -16.34 12.40
C LEU A 241 11.34 -14.89 12.00
N ARG A 242 12.24 -13.94 12.27
CA ARG A 242 12.11 -12.56 11.80
C ARG A 242 12.10 -12.47 10.27
N PHE A 243 13.01 -13.16 9.60
CA PHE A 243 13.09 -13.17 8.14
C PHE A 243 11.79 -13.65 7.49
N PHE A 244 11.29 -14.83 7.89
CA PHE A 244 10.04 -15.36 7.36
C PHE A 244 8.83 -14.47 7.70
N SER A 245 8.82 -13.88 8.89
CA SER A 245 7.75 -12.97 9.31
C SER A 245 7.71 -11.69 8.45
N ILE A 246 8.87 -11.06 8.21
CA ILE A 246 8.97 -9.87 7.34
C ILE A 246 8.57 -10.22 5.92
N PHE A 247 9.11 -11.30 5.36
CA PHE A 247 8.81 -11.73 4.00
C PHE A 247 7.30 -11.95 3.82
N TRP A 248 6.66 -12.58 4.82
CA TRP A 248 5.24 -12.86 4.80
C TRP A 248 4.37 -11.59 4.86
N VAL A 249 4.73 -10.62 5.71
CA VAL A 249 4.02 -9.32 5.78
C VAL A 249 4.18 -8.52 4.48
N VAL A 250 5.39 -8.46 3.92
CA VAL A 250 5.64 -7.78 2.64
C VAL A 250 4.81 -8.41 1.54
N THR A 251 4.82 -9.75 1.45
CA THR A 251 4.02 -10.48 0.45
C THR A 251 2.53 -10.20 0.63
N GLY A 252 2.00 -10.28 1.86
CA GLY A 252 0.59 -10.01 2.14
C GLY A 252 0.16 -8.61 1.72
N HIS A 253 0.94 -7.58 2.08
CA HIS A 253 0.65 -6.21 1.66
C HIS A 253 0.76 -5.99 0.16
N SER A 254 1.73 -6.64 -0.52
CA SER A 254 1.81 -6.58 -1.99
C SER A 254 0.52 -7.08 -2.62
N PHE A 255 -0.07 -8.19 -2.13
CA PHE A 255 -1.36 -8.68 -2.61
C PHE A 255 -2.52 -7.72 -2.31
N SER A 256 -2.53 -7.05 -1.16
CA SER A 256 -3.54 -6.03 -0.84
C SER A 256 -3.52 -4.87 -1.84
N TYR A 257 -2.34 -4.43 -2.31
CA TYR A 257 -2.23 -3.40 -3.34
C TYR A 257 -2.70 -3.87 -4.73
N PHE A 258 -2.71 -5.17 -5.01
CA PHE A 258 -3.25 -5.72 -6.26
C PHE A 258 -4.78 -5.81 -6.31
N ILE A 259 -5.50 -5.43 -5.24
CA ILE A 259 -6.97 -5.43 -5.21
C ILE A 259 -7.56 -4.46 -6.25
N LEU A 260 -6.86 -3.37 -6.57
CA LEU A 260 -7.19 -2.47 -7.68
C LEU A 260 -6.67 -2.97 -9.04
N GLY A 261 -6.51 -4.28 -9.20
CA GLY A 261 -6.10 -4.89 -10.46
C GLY A 261 -7.10 -4.72 -11.61
N ASP A 262 -6.75 -5.33 -12.74
CA ASP A 262 -7.47 -5.16 -14.01
C ASP A 262 -8.87 -5.78 -13.98
N THR A 263 -9.06 -6.83 -13.19
CA THR A 263 -10.29 -7.61 -13.08
C THR A 263 -10.64 -7.85 -11.61
N LEU A 264 -11.93 -7.74 -11.28
CA LEU A 264 -12.39 -7.89 -9.90
C LEU A 264 -12.65 -9.36 -9.52
N LYS A 265 -13.06 -10.21 -10.47
CA LYS A 265 -13.45 -11.59 -10.16
C LYS A 265 -12.34 -12.43 -9.50
N PRO A 266 -11.08 -12.42 -9.98
CA PRO A 266 -10.01 -13.14 -9.30
C PRO A 266 -9.79 -12.66 -7.86
N ALA A 267 -9.96 -11.36 -7.59
CA ALA A 267 -9.87 -10.81 -6.25
C ALA A 267 -11.04 -11.28 -5.36
N LEU A 268 -12.26 -11.38 -5.88
CA LEU A 268 -13.42 -11.95 -5.17
C LEU A 268 -13.33 -13.47 -4.94
N ASP A 269 -12.66 -14.18 -5.84
CA ASP A 269 -12.42 -15.62 -5.71
C ASP A 269 -11.20 -15.94 -4.83
N PHE A 270 -10.32 -14.95 -4.58
CA PHE A 270 -9.10 -15.14 -3.79
C PHE A 270 -9.37 -15.70 -2.38
N PRO A 271 -10.34 -15.20 -1.59
CA PRO A 271 -10.67 -15.76 -0.28
C PRO A 271 -11.46 -17.07 -0.34
N LYS A 272 -11.80 -17.60 -1.52
CA LYS A 272 -12.46 -18.92 -1.63
C LYS A 272 -11.47 -20.08 -1.59
N HIS A 273 -10.19 -19.80 -1.84
CA HIS A 273 -9.12 -20.79 -1.86
C HIS A 273 -8.47 -20.91 -0.49
N PHE A 274 -8.45 -22.13 0.05
CA PHE A 274 -7.95 -22.42 1.40
C PHE A 274 -6.51 -21.89 1.61
N TRP A 275 -5.61 -22.18 0.68
CA TRP A 275 -4.19 -21.77 0.80
C TRP A 275 -3.96 -20.26 0.75
N ASN A 276 -4.88 -19.48 0.19
CA ASN A 276 -4.76 -18.03 0.13
C ASN A 276 -4.94 -17.39 1.51
N HIS A 277 -5.52 -18.10 2.48
CA HIS A 277 -5.69 -17.61 3.85
C HIS A 277 -4.37 -17.53 4.61
N LEU A 278 -3.33 -18.25 4.14
CA LEU A 278 -1.98 -18.00 4.58
C LEU A 278 -1.59 -16.53 4.32
N LEU A 279 -1.96 -15.96 3.17
CA LEU A 279 -1.65 -14.57 2.84
C LEU A 279 -2.63 -13.58 3.48
N LEU A 280 -3.92 -13.90 3.51
CA LEU A 280 -4.96 -13.02 4.09
C LEU A 280 -4.76 -12.79 5.59
N ASN A 281 -4.34 -13.82 6.33
CA ASN A 281 -4.10 -13.73 7.77
C ASN A 281 -2.65 -13.36 8.13
N ALA A 282 -1.87 -12.75 7.22
CA ALA A 282 -0.50 -12.30 7.50
C ALA A 282 -0.39 -11.30 8.67
N TYR A 283 -1.51 -10.74 9.14
CA TYR A 283 -1.59 -9.88 10.32
C TYR A 283 -1.02 -10.51 11.60
N VAL A 284 -1.05 -11.83 11.74
CA VAL A 284 -0.47 -12.53 12.91
C VAL A 284 1.06 -12.55 12.90
N SER A 285 1.67 -12.36 11.74
CA SER A 285 3.12 -12.30 11.59
C SER A 285 3.74 -11.15 12.40
N VAL A 286 3.02 -10.02 12.46
CA VAL A 286 3.40 -8.80 13.18
C VAL A 286 3.52 -9.07 14.70
N ASP A 287 2.73 -9.99 15.23
CA ASP A 287 2.73 -10.34 16.65
C ASP A 287 3.99 -11.12 17.07
N THR A 288 4.80 -11.56 16.11
CA THR A 288 6.03 -12.35 16.33
C THR A 288 7.25 -11.49 16.70
N PHE A 289 7.19 -10.16 16.48
CA PHE A 289 8.34 -9.27 16.69
C PHE A 289 8.56 -8.82 18.15
N PHE A 290 7.64 -9.11 19.07
CA PHE A 290 7.64 -8.57 20.43
C PHE A 290 8.51 -9.33 21.45
N ILE A 291 9.75 -9.65 21.09
CA ILE A 291 10.67 -10.42 21.95
C ILE A 291 11.79 -9.52 22.51
N ILE A 292 11.98 -9.65 23.83
CA ILE A 292 12.51 -8.70 24.84
C ILE A 292 14.03 -8.49 24.87
N GLU A 293 14.47 -7.34 25.43
CA GLU A 293 15.66 -7.24 26.30
C GLU A 293 15.28 -6.74 27.73
N MET A 294 15.83 -7.37 28.77
CA MET A 294 15.58 -7.07 30.20
C MET A 294 16.66 -6.13 30.74
N ILE A 295 16.28 -5.09 31.51
CA ILE A 295 17.24 -4.20 32.19
C ILE A 295 16.89 -4.04 33.68
N SER A 296 17.91 -4.15 34.53
CA SER A 296 17.80 -4.34 35.98
C SER A 296 17.92 -3.05 36.83
N ASN A 297 17.87 -1.84 36.28
CA ASN A 297 18.17 -0.63 37.07
C ASN A 297 17.24 0.57 36.77
N PRO A 298 16.62 1.27 37.73
CA PRO A 298 15.67 2.39 37.49
C PRO A 298 16.28 3.62 36.78
N VAL A 299 17.56 3.92 36.98
CA VAL A 299 18.25 5.03 36.28
C VAL A 299 18.48 4.71 34.79
N THR A 300 18.47 3.44 34.40
CA THR A 300 18.53 3.02 33.00
C THR A 300 17.20 3.16 32.25
N TRP A 301 16.10 3.61 32.85
CA TRP A 301 14.79 3.62 32.18
C TRP A 301 14.67 4.81 31.24
N ILE A 302 15.11 5.98 31.71
CA ILE A 302 15.25 7.16 30.85
C ILE A 302 16.23 6.85 29.72
N LEU A 303 17.37 6.22 30.02
CA LEU A 303 18.34 5.83 29.00
C LEU A 303 17.78 4.79 28.02
N PHE A 304 16.96 3.86 28.49
CA PHE A 304 16.28 2.83 27.69
C PHE A 304 15.30 3.43 26.69
N TYR A 305 14.43 4.34 27.16
CA TYR A 305 13.50 5.05 26.28
C TYR A 305 14.23 5.96 25.30
N VAL A 306 15.22 6.73 25.77
CA VAL A 306 16.01 7.64 24.92
C VAL A 306 16.78 6.86 23.87
N HIS A 307 17.45 5.76 24.24
CA HIS A 307 18.20 4.93 23.31
C HIS A 307 17.28 4.31 22.24
N ARG A 308 16.10 3.83 22.63
CA ARG A 308 15.11 3.33 21.67
C ARG A 308 14.61 4.42 20.74
N TYR A 309 14.24 5.58 21.28
CA TYR A 309 13.78 6.72 20.49
C TYR A 309 14.84 7.18 19.49
N LEU A 310 16.09 7.34 19.92
CA LEU A 310 17.21 7.71 19.04
C LEU A 310 17.56 6.61 18.02
N ARG A 311 17.21 5.35 18.28
CA ARG A 311 17.42 4.24 17.34
C ARG A 311 16.35 4.18 16.25
N LEU A 312 15.08 4.41 16.59
CA LEU A 312 13.95 4.22 15.68
C LEU A 312 13.54 5.49 14.94
N THR A 313 13.53 6.63 15.63
CA THR A 313 13.00 7.88 15.09
C THR A 313 13.82 8.43 13.92
N PRO A 314 15.16 8.49 13.95
CA PRO A 314 15.91 9.07 12.83
C PRO A 314 15.74 8.31 11.50
N PRO A 315 15.82 6.96 11.44
CA PRO A 315 15.54 6.22 10.20
C PRO A 315 14.13 6.45 9.66
N VAL A 316 13.12 6.48 10.53
CA VAL A 316 11.72 6.65 10.13
C VAL A 316 11.47 8.07 9.62
N MET A 317 11.99 9.09 10.30
CA MET A 317 11.85 10.48 9.86
C MET A 317 12.63 10.75 8.57
N PHE A 318 13.78 10.11 8.38
CA PHE A 318 14.50 10.15 7.10
C PHE A 318 13.63 9.55 5.98
N PHE A 319 13.02 8.39 6.21
CA PHE A 319 12.13 7.78 5.23
C PHE A 319 10.88 8.63 4.95
N ILE A 320 10.22 9.17 5.97
CA ILE A 320 9.05 10.05 5.79
C ILE A 320 9.42 11.30 5.00
N GLY A 321 10.58 11.91 5.27
CA GLY A 321 11.09 13.03 4.50
C GLY A 321 11.29 12.67 3.02
N PHE A 322 11.90 11.51 2.76
CA PHE A 322 12.06 10.98 1.40
C PHE A 322 10.70 10.75 0.72
N PHE A 323 9.78 10.07 1.39
CA PHE A 323 8.44 9.77 0.88
C PHE A 323 7.67 11.06 0.54
N THR A 324 7.61 12.00 1.46
CA THR A 324 6.88 13.28 1.30
C THR A 324 7.41 14.11 0.13
N VAL A 325 8.73 14.08 -0.11
CA VAL A 325 9.38 14.89 -1.15
C VAL A 325 9.36 14.20 -2.50
N TYR A 326 9.72 12.91 -2.57
CA TYR A 326 9.95 12.23 -3.85
C TYR A 326 8.75 11.45 -4.37
N ALA A 327 7.83 11.00 -3.52
CA ALA A 327 6.68 10.20 -3.97
C ALA A 327 5.81 10.89 -5.02
N PRO A 328 5.54 12.22 -4.98
CA PRO A 328 4.80 12.91 -6.05
C PRO A 328 5.50 12.92 -7.43
N TYR A 329 6.80 12.64 -7.48
CA TYR A 329 7.58 12.54 -8.72
C TYR A 329 7.55 11.12 -9.32
N ILE A 330 7.05 10.14 -8.57
CA ILE A 330 6.81 8.78 -9.07
C ILE A 330 5.48 8.83 -9.84
N GLN A 331 5.60 9.15 -11.14
CA GLN A 331 4.50 9.38 -12.06
C GLN A 331 4.54 8.36 -13.21
N GLY A 332 3.40 8.17 -13.88
CA GLY A 332 3.26 7.24 -15.00
C GLY A 332 1.86 6.64 -15.08
N SER A 333 1.64 5.81 -16.10
CA SER A 333 0.35 5.13 -16.31
C SER A 333 -0.07 4.28 -15.11
N PHE A 334 0.86 3.54 -14.50
CA PHE A 334 0.58 2.74 -13.30
C PHE A 334 0.18 3.58 -12.08
N ALA A 335 0.86 4.72 -11.85
CA ALA A 335 0.49 5.60 -10.74
C ALA A 335 -0.92 6.19 -10.94
N ALA A 336 -1.26 6.52 -12.20
CA ALA A 336 -2.56 7.03 -12.57
C ALA A 336 -3.67 5.97 -12.52
N SER A 337 -3.39 4.71 -12.87
CA SER A 337 -4.35 3.60 -12.74
C SER A 337 -4.69 3.34 -11.27
N GLU A 338 -3.71 3.52 -10.37
CA GLU A 338 -3.87 3.48 -8.91
C GLU A 338 -4.40 4.79 -8.31
N LEU A 339 -5.15 5.58 -9.11
CA LEU A 339 -5.84 6.80 -8.69
C LEU A 339 -4.89 7.85 -8.07
N ASN A 340 -3.61 7.83 -8.43
CA ASN A 340 -2.57 8.69 -7.86
C ASN A 340 -2.51 8.66 -6.31
N ALA A 341 -2.92 7.55 -5.68
CA ALA A 341 -3.03 7.41 -4.23
C ALA A 341 -1.71 7.68 -3.48
N LEU A 342 -0.59 7.31 -4.09
CA LEU A 342 0.75 7.57 -3.56
C LEU A 342 1.01 9.07 -3.34
N SER A 343 0.64 9.90 -4.32
CA SER A 343 0.79 11.35 -4.25
C SER A 343 -0.15 12.00 -3.23
N ALA A 344 -1.36 11.46 -3.08
CA ALA A 344 -2.32 11.91 -2.07
C ALA A 344 -1.79 11.64 -0.66
N GLN A 345 -1.26 10.44 -0.40
CA GLN A 345 -0.62 10.10 0.87
C GLN A 345 0.59 10.98 1.17
N ALA A 346 1.43 11.27 0.18
CA ALA A 346 2.57 12.16 0.33
C ALA A 346 2.13 13.59 0.70
N ASN A 347 1.01 14.07 0.14
CA ASN A 347 0.44 15.36 0.50
C ASN A 347 -0.11 15.37 1.94
N ALA A 348 -0.77 14.30 2.38
CA ALA A 348 -1.19 14.16 3.78
C ALA A 348 0.02 14.13 4.74
N CYS A 349 1.15 13.55 4.32
CA CYS A 349 2.37 13.60 5.10
C CYS A 349 2.92 15.02 5.31
N ARG A 350 2.69 15.96 4.38
CA ARG A 350 3.14 17.35 4.55
C ARG A 350 2.50 18.03 5.75
N THR A 351 1.28 17.65 6.12
CA THR A 351 0.53 18.23 7.26
C THR A 351 0.70 17.41 8.53
N TYR A 352 0.76 16.08 8.44
CA TYR A 352 0.69 15.17 9.60
C TYR A 352 2.01 14.46 9.96
N TRP A 353 3.15 14.82 9.35
CA TRP A 353 4.46 14.20 9.66
C TRP A 353 4.82 14.21 11.16
N TRP A 354 4.41 15.25 11.90
CA TRP A 354 4.72 15.42 13.32
C TRP A 354 4.05 14.35 14.21
N GLN A 355 2.94 13.77 13.76
CA GLN A 355 2.27 12.69 14.50
C GLN A 355 3.14 11.42 14.54
N ASN A 356 3.89 11.16 13.47
CA ASN A 356 4.84 10.05 13.42
C ASN A 356 6.06 10.28 14.32
N LEU A 357 6.47 11.53 14.53
CA LEU A 357 7.56 11.88 15.46
C LEU A 357 7.17 11.56 16.92
N LEU A 358 5.90 11.78 17.26
CA LEU A 358 5.36 11.53 18.59
C LEU A 358 4.77 10.13 18.76
N TYR A 359 4.75 9.31 17.71
CA TYR A 359 4.13 7.97 17.71
C TYR A 359 2.65 7.98 18.15
N ILE A 360 1.88 8.96 17.66
CA ILE A 360 0.42 9.10 17.94
C ILE A 360 -0.44 9.05 16.67
N ASN A 361 0.17 8.73 15.52
CA ASN A 361 -0.50 8.64 14.22
C ASN A 361 -1.58 7.55 14.15
N ASN A 362 -1.68 6.67 15.15
CA ASN A 362 -2.74 5.66 15.27
C ASN A 362 -3.97 6.13 16.06
N PHE A 363 -3.95 7.31 16.68
CA PHE A 363 -5.08 7.85 17.44
C PHE A 363 -5.96 8.82 16.65
N ASP A 364 -5.47 9.36 15.54
CA ASP A 364 -6.22 10.27 14.70
C ASP A 364 -7.37 9.51 14.02
N SER A 365 -8.61 9.95 14.24
CA SER A 365 -9.82 9.39 13.61
C SER A 365 -9.82 9.52 12.07
N SER A 366 -8.88 10.31 11.53
CA SER A 366 -8.56 10.36 10.10
C SER A 366 -7.88 9.08 9.59
N ALA A 367 -7.60 8.10 10.46
CA ALA A 367 -6.97 6.81 10.13
C ALA A 367 -7.87 5.80 9.42
N GLY A 368 -9.19 6.03 9.36
CA GLY A 368 -10.09 5.23 8.53
C GLY A 368 -9.78 5.34 7.04
N ASP A 369 -9.37 6.53 6.59
CA ASP A 369 -8.90 6.76 5.23
C ASP A 369 -7.36 6.71 5.20
N ASN A 370 -6.79 5.62 4.68
CA ASN A 370 -5.34 5.50 4.43
C ASN A 370 -4.74 6.66 3.59
N LEU A 371 -5.61 7.46 2.96
CA LEU A 371 -5.27 8.67 2.21
C LEU A 371 -4.92 9.88 3.10
N ASN A 372 -5.44 9.94 4.32
CA ASN A 372 -5.30 11.10 5.22
C ASN A 372 -4.22 10.92 6.29
N THR A 373 -3.69 9.71 6.45
CA THR A 373 -2.59 9.45 7.40
C THR A 373 -1.23 9.59 6.73
N CYS A 374 -0.26 10.08 7.49
CA CYS A 374 1.10 10.14 6.99
C CYS A 374 1.75 8.76 7.02
N TYR A 375 1.76 8.10 5.86
CA TYR A 375 2.32 6.78 5.58
C TYR A 375 1.72 5.68 6.48
N GLY A 376 0.57 5.13 6.06
CA GLY A 376 -0.25 4.26 6.89
C GLY A 376 0.51 3.16 7.65
N VAL A 377 1.52 2.54 7.03
CA VAL A 377 2.31 1.43 7.62
C VAL A 377 2.98 1.79 8.96
N THR A 378 3.26 3.07 9.27
CA THR A 378 3.85 3.47 10.56
C THR A 378 2.94 3.27 11.77
N TRP A 379 1.65 2.98 11.59
CA TRP A 379 0.73 2.69 12.71
C TRP A 379 1.30 1.60 13.65
N TYR A 380 1.97 0.60 13.08
CA TYR A 380 2.55 -0.51 13.84
C TYR A 380 3.64 -0.04 14.79
N LEU A 381 4.51 0.85 14.31
CA LEU A 381 5.61 1.39 15.11
C LEU A 381 5.10 2.28 16.25
N ALA A 382 3.97 2.97 16.02
CA ALA A 382 3.31 3.73 17.06
C ALA A 382 2.78 2.84 18.18
N VAL A 383 2.05 1.78 17.83
CA VAL A 383 1.53 0.78 18.79
C VAL A 383 2.67 0.13 19.58
N ASP A 384 3.73 -0.31 18.91
CA ASP A 384 4.90 -0.92 19.52
C ASP A 384 5.60 0.03 20.51
N THR A 385 5.77 1.30 20.16
CA THR A 385 6.34 2.32 21.06
C THR A 385 5.43 2.57 22.26
N GLN A 386 4.12 2.64 22.06
CA GLN A 386 3.13 2.85 23.14
C GLN A 386 3.11 1.69 24.12
N LEU A 387 3.09 0.45 23.63
CA LEU A 387 3.14 -0.75 24.47
C LEU A 387 4.49 -0.88 25.20
N TYR A 388 5.56 -0.40 24.60
CA TYR A 388 6.87 -0.36 25.24
C TYR A 388 6.99 0.58 26.41
N LEU A 389 6.22 1.67 26.46
CA LEU A 389 6.14 2.51 27.66
C LEU A 389 5.59 1.75 28.88
N ILE A 390 4.80 0.70 28.63
CA ILE A 390 4.20 -0.14 29.69
C ILE A 390 5.12 -1.29 30.10
N ALA A 391 6.06 -1.71 29.24
CA ALA A 391 6.86 -2.94 29.43
C ALA A 391 7.68 -2.98 30.74
N PRO A 392 8.62 -2.05 30.99
CA PRO A 392 8.85 -1.42 32.28
C PRO A 392 7.99 -1.89 33.48
N VAL A 393 6.75 -1.41 33.59
CA VAL A 393 5.86 -1.69 34.72
C VAL A 393 5.61 -3.20 34.88
N VAL A 394 5.44 -3.92 33.76
CA VAL A 394 5.24 -5.37 33.74
C VAL A 394 6.52 -6.10 34.18
N LEU A 395 7.68 -5.68 33.70
CA LEU A 395 8.98 -6.28 34.04
C LEU A 395 9.34 -6.10 35.51
N VAL A 396 9.09 -4.91 36.10
CA VAL A 396 9.29 -4.69 37.53
C VAL A 396 8.34 -5.55 38.37
N SER A 397 7.08 -5.66 37.94
CA SER A 397 6.12 -6.52 38.61
C SER A 397 6.58 -7.98 38.61
N LEU A 398 7.08 -8.49 37.47
CA LEU A 398 7.65 -9.83 37.33
C LEU A 398 8.95 -10.01 38.16
N TYR A 399 9.78 -8.98 38.25
CA TYR A 399 11.02 -9.02 39.04
C TYR A 399 10.76 -9.06 40.55
N VAL A 400 9.80 -8.26 41.04
CA VAL A 400 9.46 -8.19 42.47
C VAL A 400 8.72 -9.45 42.90
N SER A 401 7.74 -9.92 42.13
CA SER A 401 7.02 -11.15 42.39
C SER A 401 6.49 -11.76 41.11
N PHE A 402 6.89 -13.00 40.82
CA PHE A 402 6.39 -13.72 39.65
C PHE A 402 4.85 -13.76 39.61
N ALA A 403 4.20 -13.96 40.76
CA ALA A 403 2.74 -13.98 40.86
C ALA A 403 2.12 -12.60 40.57
N ALA A 404 2.73 -11.51 41.04
CA ALA A 404 2.24 -10.15 40.77
C ALA A 404 2.37 -9.80 39.28
N GLY A 405 3.50 -10.12 38.65
CA GLY A 405 3.71 -9.90 37.22
C GLY A 405 2.77 -10.72 36.34
N VAL A 406 2.57 -12.00 36.64
CA VAL A 406 1.60 -12.86 35.92
C VAL A 406 0.17 -12.34 36.10
N THR A 407 -0.19 -11.88 37.30
CA THR A 407 -1.52 -11.30 37.55
C THR A 407 -1.73 -10.02 36.72
N LEU A 408 -0.72 -9.16 36.59
CA LEU A 408 -0.79 -7.95 35.76
C LEU A 408 -0.92 -8.27 34.27
N VAL A 409 -0.16 -9.26 33.77
CA VAL A 409 -0.27 -9.75 32.39
C VAL A 409 -1.68 -10.28 32.13
N MET A 410 -2.21 -11.13 33.02
CA MET A 410 -3.56 -11.68 32.91
C MET A 410 -4.63 -10.60 32.96
N ALA A 411 -4.50 -9.61 33.85
CA ALA A 411 -5.41 -8.48 33.93
C ALA A 411 -5.41 -7.65 32.64
N GLY A 412 -4.24 -7.41 32.05
CA GLY A 412 -4.10 -6.72 30.76
C GLY A 412 -4.77 -7.49 29.61
N CYS A 413 -4.55 -8.80 29.54
CA CYS A 413 -5.21 -9.66 28.54
C CYS A 413 -6.73 -9.67 28.71
N VAL A 414 -7.24 -9.83 29.93
CA VAL A 414 -8.69 -9.81 30.22
C VAL A 414 -9.30 -8.44 29.90
N GLY A 415 -8.62 -7.35 30.23
CA GLY A 415 -9.04 -6.00 29.88
C GLY A 415 -9.16 -5.80 28.37
N SER A 416 -8.17 -6.27 27.62
CA SER A 416 -8.19 -6.24 26.15
C SER A 416 -9.33 -7.06 25.55
N ILE A 417 -9.52 -8.29 26.03
CA ILE A 417 -10.60 -9.18 25.59
C ILE A 417 -11.97 -8.52 25.82
N THR A 418 -12.16 -7.95 27.01
CA THR A 418 -13.40 -7.27 27.39
C THR A 418 -13.65 -6.06 26.49
N ALA A 419 -12.62 -5.24 26.24
CA ALA A 419 -12.71 -4.10 25.33
C ALA A 419 -13.10 -4.53 23.91
N THR A 420 -12.50 -5.60 23.38
CA THR A 420 -12.86 -6.14 22.06
C THR A 420 -14.34 -6.54 22.00
N TYR A 421 -14.86 -7.26 23.00
CA TYR A 421 -16.28 -7.64 23.00
C TYR A 421 -17.23 -6.43 23.04
N ILE A 422 -16.90 -5.41 23.82
CA ILE A 422 -17.69 -4.17 23.90
C ILE A 422 -17.69 -3.44 22.54
N LEU A 423 -16.53 -3.33 21.89
CA LEU A 423 -16.41 -2.64 20.61
C LEU A 423 -17.14 -3.37 19.48
N TYR A 424 -17.01 -4.69 19.39
CA TYR A 424 -17.75 -5.48 18.40
C TYR A 424 -19.27 -5.42 18.61
N GLY A 425 -19.74 -5.37 19.86
CA GLY A 425 -21.17 -5.24 20.17
C GLY A 425 -21.76 -3.87 19.81
N ASN A 426 -20.95 -2.80 19.88
CA ASN A 426 -21.41 -1.44 19.61
C ASN A 426 -21.27 -1.00 18.15
N TYR A 427 -20.22 -1.45 17.46
CA TYR A 427 -19.84 -0.94 16.14
C TYR A 427 -19.98 -1.97 15.01
N ASP A 428 -20.41 -3.19 15.32
CA ASP A 428 -20.61 -4.29 14.36
C ASP A 428 -19.43 -4.48 13.38
N ILE A 429 -18.26 -4.72 13.95
CA ILE A 429 -16.99 -4.75 13.21
C ILE A 429 -16.75 -6.14 12.58
N GLN A 430 -16.11 -6.16 11.41
CA GLN A 430 -15.72 -7.38 10.70
C GLN A 430 -14.60 -8.18 11.43
N ALA A 431 -14.56 -9.50 11.23
CA ALA A 431 -13.60 -10.38 11.91
C ALA A 431 -12.14 -10.20 11.44
N ASP A 432 -11.95 -9.81 10.18
CA ASP A 432 -10.67 -9.70 9.51
C ASP A 432 -10.70 -8.52 8.50
N GLY A 433 -9.81 -8.51 7.50
CA GLY A 433 -9.80 -7.46 6.48
C GLY A 433 -10.92 -7.55 5.44
N ILE A 434 -11.64 -8.68 5.35
CA ILE A 434 -12.60 -8.98 4.28
C ILE A 434 -13.81 -9.71 4.84
N GLY A 435 -14.97 -9.07 4.90
CA GLY A 435 -16.20 -9.78 5.23
C GLY A 435 -17.33 -8.87 5.68
N GLU A 436 -18.24 -9.45 6.46
CA GLU A 436 -19.44 -8.76 6.93
C GLU A 436 -19.18 -7.88 8.16
N GLY A 437 -19.57 -6.62 8.06
CA GLY A 437 -19.47 -5.63 9.14
C GLY A 437 -19.07 -4.26 8.62
N ASN A 438 -18.90 -3.31 9.53
CA ASN A 438 -18.45 -1.98 9.18
C ASN A 438 -16.93 -1.96 8.92
N GLN A 439 -16.54 -1.83 7.65
CA GLN A 439 -15.15 -1.79 7.19
C GLN A 439 -14.40 -0.53 7.64
N ASP A 440 -15.07 0.62 7.61
CA ASP A 440 -14.48 1.92 7.97
C ASP A 440 -14.00 1.91 9.44
N ASN A 441 -14.80 1.29 10.30
CA ASN A 441 -14.51 1.18 11.73
C ASN A 441 -13.42 0.14 12.06
N PHE A 442 -13.08 -0.79 11.17
CA PHE A 442 -12.12 -1.85 11.48
C PHE A 442 -10.71 -1.28 11.73
N PHE A 443 -10.21 -0.48 10.79
CA PHE A 443 -8.88 0.14 10.90
C PHE A 443 -8.83 1.24 11.97
N ASP A 444 -9.89 2.06 12.04
CA ASP A 444 -9.92 3.21 12.94
C ASP A 444 -10.24 2.85 14.40
N ILE A 445 -11.03 1.81 14.70
CA ILE A 445 -11.45 1.55 16.09
C ILE A 445 -10.68 0.40 16.72
N ILE A 446 -10.28 -0.60 15.93
CA ILE A 446 -9.79 -1.88 16.46
C ILE A 446 -8.37 -2.23 16.02
N TYR A 447 -8.07 -2.17 14.72
CA TYR A 447 -6.85 -2.77 14.19
C TYR A 447 -5.58 -2.02 14.61
N SER A 448 -5.62 -0.69 14.60
CA SER A 448 -4.50 0.23 14.87
C SER A 448 -4.34 0.63 16.35
N LYS A 449 -5.25 0.20 17.24
CA LYS A 449 -5.28 0.65 18.63
C LYS A 449 -4.47 -0.25 19.57
N PRO A 450 -3.70 0.34 20.52
CA PRO A 450 -2.78 -0.42 21.37
C PRO A 450 -3.50 -1.30 22.40
N TRP A 451 -4.64 -0.87 22.93
CA TRP A 451 -5.38 -1.62 23.97
C TRP A 451 -5.95 -2.94 23.45
N ILE A 452 -6.23 -3.05 22.16
CA ILE A 452 -6.68 -4.29 21.52
C ILE A 452 -5.51 -5.20 21.14
N ARG A 453 -4.33 -4.60 20.87
CA ARG A 453 -3.11 -5.29 20.44
C ARG A 453 -2.18 -5.69 21.59
N CYS A 454 -2.51 -5.36 22.83
CA CYS A 454 -1.65 -5.64 23.98
C CYS A 454 -1.47 -7.12 24.35
N PRO A 455 -2.40 -8.09 24.12
CA PRO A 455 -2.21 -9.46 24.61
C PRO A 455 -0.97 -10.17 24.05
N PRO A 456 -0.72 -10.17 22.71
CA PRO A 456 0.53 -10.69 22.14
C PRO A 456 1.79 -10.10 22.78
N TYR A 457 1.78 -8.78 23.01
CA TYR A 457 2.88 -8.05 23.60
C TYR A 457 3.17 -8.47 25.05
N LEU A 458 2.12 -8.57 25.88
CA LEU A 458 2.23 -8.97 27.27
C LEU A 458 2.69 -10.43 27.42
N ILE A 459 2.18 -11.32 26.55
CA ILE A 459 2.62 -12.72 26.47
C ILE A 459 4.09 -12.80 26.04
N GLY A 460 4.49 -11.99 25.05
CA GLY A 460 5.89 -11.85 24.64
C GLY A 460 6.79 -11.44 25.80
N ILE A 461 6.36 -10.46 26.62
CA ILE A 461 7.07 -10.02 27.82
C ILE A 461 7.22 -11.15 28.85
N LEU A 462 6.16 -11.92 29.09
CA LEU A 462 6.21 -13.04 30.01
C LEU A 462 7.20 -14.12 29.52
N ASN A 463 7.11 -14.49 28.24
CA ASN A 463 7.96 -15.51 27.64
C ASN A 463 9.45 -15.13 27.65
N GLY A 464 9.79 -13.89 27.30
CA GLY A 464 11.18 -13.46 27.35
C GLY A 464 11.72 -13.31 28.78
N TYR A 465 10.88 -12.98 29.78
CA TYR A 465 11.28 -13.04 31.19
C TYR A 465 11.59 -14.48 31.63
N LEU A 466 10.73 -15.44 31.25
CA LEU A 466 10.96 -16.85 31.53
C LEU A 466 12.26 -17.35 30.89
N LEU A 467 12.52 -16.95 29.64
CA LEU A 467 13.75 -17.31 28.95
C LEU A 467 15.00 -16.69 29.60
N ALA A 468 14.94 -15.42 30.00
CA ALA A 468 16.05 -14.75 30.68
C ALA A 468 16.36 -15.38 32.06
N THR A 469 15.33 -15.80 32.79
CA THR A 469 15.45 -16.34 34.15
C THR A 469 15.80 -17.82 34.16
N TYR A 470 15.14 -18.61 33.31
CA TYR A 470 15.23 -20.07 33.29
C TYR A 470 16.03 -20.62 32.11
N GLY A 471 16.36 -19.84 31.08
CA GLY A 471 17.07 -20.32 29.89
C GLY A 471 18.50 -20.81 30.15
N SER A 472 19.12 -20.41 31.26
CA SER A 472 20.39 -21.00 31.72
C SER A 472 20.24 -22.44 32.21
N ARG A 473 19.04 -22.83 32.66
CA ARG A 473 18.67 -24.20 33.00
C ARG A 473 18.03 -24.81 31.76
N ARG A 474 18.79 -25.55 30.93
CA ARG A 474 18.21 -26.27 29.78
C ARG A 474 17.02 -27.10 30.27
N ILE A 475 15.80 -26.68 29.92
CA ILE A 475 14.58 -27.41 30.26
C ILE A 475 14.63 -28.69 29.44
N ARG A 476 15.04 -29.80 30.06
CA ARG A 476 15.06 -31.11 29.41
C ARG A 476 13.62 -31.62 29.30
N LEU A 477 12.91 -31.17 28.26
CA LEU A 477 11.61 -31.71 27.89
C LEU A 477 11.76 -33.16 27.44
N ASN A 478 10.84 -34.02 27.88
CA ASN A 478 10.74 -35.38 27.33
C ASN A 478 10.42 -35.28 25.82
N TRP A 479 11.02 -36.14 25.00
CA TRP A 479 10.82 -36.12 23.54
C TRP A 479 9.33 -36.21 23.17
N ALA A 480 8.55 -36.98 23.93
CA ALA A 480 7.10 -37.09 23.75
C ALA A 480 6.37 -35.78 24.06
N LEU A 481 6.74 -35.07 25.13
CA LEU A 481 6.18 -33.75 25.46
C LEU A 481 6.58 -32.71 24.41
N SER A 482 7.81 -32.78 23.90
CA SER A 482 8.27 -31.92 22.81
C SER A 482 7.43 -32.13 21.54
N LEU A 483 7.23 -33.39 21.14
CA LEU A 483 6.45 -33.75 19.96
C LEU A 483 4.97 -33.38 20.09
N VAL A 484 4.34 -33.65 21.24
CA VAL A 484 2.95 -33.26 21.50
C VAL A 484 2.80 -31.74 21.45
N GLY A 485 3.71 -30.99 22.09
CA GLY A 485 3.62 -29.54 22.08
C GLY A 485 3.83 -28.94 20.69
N TRP A 486 4.75 -29.48 19.88
CA TRP A 486 4.90 -29.08 18.48
C TRP A 486 3.64 -29.40 17.66
N LEU A 487 3.05 -30.58 17.81
CA LEU A 487 1.79 -30.93 17.15
C LEU A 487 0.68 -29.97 17.53
N THR A 488 0.51 -29.67 18.83
CA THR A 488 -0.50 -28.70 19.26
C THR A 488 -0.23 -27.30 18.70
N ALA A 489 1.03 -26.85 18.69
CA ALA A 489 1.41 -25.56 18.14
C ALA A 489 1.08 -25.44 16.65
N PHE A 490 1.36 -26.48 15.85
CA PHE A 490 1.02 -26.49 14.42
C PHE A 490 -0.49 -26.57 14.16
N ILE A 491 -1.24 -27.33 14.98
CA ILE A 491 -2.71 -27.39 14.87
C ILE A 491 -3.32 -26.03 15.15
N ILE A 492 -2.85 -25.35 16.19
CA ILE A 492 -3.34 -24.01 16.56
C ILE A 492 -2.94 -22.97 15.52
N ALA A 493 -1.70 -23.02 15.02
CA ALA A 493 -1.26 -22.14 13.94
C ALA A 493 -2.11 -22.35 12.67
N GLY A 494 -2.38 -23.61 12.30
CA GLY A 494 -3.28 -23.95 11.20
C GLY A 494 -4.70 -23.42 11.42
N PHE A 495 -5.24 -23.54 12.63
CA PHE A 495 -6.55 -22.99 12.99
C PHE A 495 -6.58 -21.46 12.89
N CYS A 496 -5.59 -20.76 13.46
CA CYS A 496 -5.51 -19.30 13.39
C CYS A 496 -5.47 -18.77 11.95
N LEU A 497 -4.91 -19.54 11.02
CA LEU A 497 -4.82 -19.16 9.61
C LEU A 497 -6.06 -19.53 8.81
N SER A 498 -6.74 -20.62 9.15
CA SER A 498 -7.84 -21.17 8.34
C SER A 498 -9.23 -20.97 8.93
N ALA A 499 -9.36 -20.50 10.17
CA ALA A 499 -10.65 -20.36 10.83
C ALA A 499 -11.58 -19.34 10.15
N THR A 500 -11.05 -18.35 9.42
CA THR A 500 -11.86 -17.42 8.63
C THR A 500 -12.33 -17.99 7.29
N TYR A 501 -11.91 -19.20 6.90
CA TYR A 501 -12.22 -19.77 5.58
C TYR A 501 -13.69 -19.77 5.20
N ASP A 502 -14.56 -20.19 6.13
CA ASP A 502 -16.00 -20.22 5.87
C ASP A 502 -16.61 -18.82 5.94
N TYR A 503 -16.07 -17.93 6.79
CA TYR A 503 -16.47 -16.53 6.90
C TYR A 503 -16.18 -15.77 5.60
N ASP A 504 -14.96 -15.88 5.10
CA ASP A 504 -14.46 -15.18 3.91
C ASP A 504 -15.17 -15.67 2.63
N LYS A 505 -15.76 -16.86 2.67
CA LYS A 505 -16.67 -17.39 1.63
C LYS A 505 -18.07 -16.80 1.63
N GLY A 506 -18.44 -16.04 2.65
CA GLY A 506 -19.78 -15.48 2.83
C GLY A 506 -20.66 -16.21 3.85
N SER A 507 -20.08 -16.95 4.81
CA SER A 507 -20.84 -17.47 5.93
C SER A 507 -21.12 -16.36 6.94
N HIS A 508 -22.39 -16.17 7.29
CA HIS A 508 -22.80 -15.19 8.28
C HIS A 508 -22.25 -15.53 9.68
N TRP A 509 -21.45 -14.62 10.24
CA TRP A 509 -20.95 -14.74 11.60
C TRP A 509 -21.61 -13.71 12.51
N SER A 510 -22.10 -14.16 13.67
CA SER A 510 -22.59 -13.24 14.70
C SER A 510 -21.46 -12.31 15.17
N TRP A 511 -21.80 -11.11 15.65
CA TRP A 511 -20.81 -10.19 16.25
C TRP A 511 -19.99 -10.87 17.37
N PHE A 512 -20.61 -11.78 18.12
CA PHE A 512 -19.94 -12.54 19.17
C PHE A 512 -18.90 -13.49 18.59
N THR A 513 -19.24 -14.23 17.52
CA THR A 513 -18.32 -15.13 16.82
C THR A 513 -17.11 -14.38 16.26
N ARG A 514 -17.35 -13.24 15.61
CA ARG A 514 -16.29 -12.38 15.08
C ARG A 514 -15.36 -11.87 16.19
N ALA A 515 -15.92 -11.39 17.30
CA ALA A 515 -15.16 -10.94 18.47
C ALA A 515 -14.37 -12.08 19.15
N SER A 516 -14.95 -13.27 19.27
CA SER A 516 -14.27 -14.45 19.83
C SER A 516 -13.08 -14.85 18.95
N PHE A 517 -13.28 -14.95 17.63
CA PHE A 517 -12.19 -15.23 16.71
C PHE A 517 -11.08 -14.20 16.85
N TYR A 518 -11.40 -12.91 16.78
CA TYR A 518 -10.43 -11.82 16.83
C TYR A 518 -9.56 -11.82 18.09
N ASN A 519 -10.15 -12.17 19.24
CA ASN A 519 -9.41 -12.28 20.50
C ASN A 519 -8.54 -13.54 20.58
N PHE A 520 -9.12 -14.71 20.33
CA PHE A 520 -8.46 -15.98 20.63
C PHE A 520 -7.43 -16.40 19.59
N HIS A 521 -7.57 -16.01 18.31
CA HIS A 521 -6.57 -16.35 17.29
C HIS A 521 -5.19 -15.74 17.60
N ARG A 522 -5.16 -14.50 18.13
CA ARG A 522 -3.92 -13.79 18.50
C ARG A 522 -3.26 -14.39 19.72
N ILE A 523 -4.05 -14.63 20.76
CA ILE A 523 -3.57 -15.28 21.98
C ILE A 523 -3.04 -16.68 21.66
N GLY A 524 -3.76 -17.45 20.82
CA GLY A 524 -3.34 -18.77 20.36
C GLY A 524 -2.02 -18.72 19.60
N TRP A 525 -1.86 -17.77 18.67
CA TRP A 525 -0.61 -17.58 17.91
C TRP A 525 0.57 -17.22 18.83
N SER A 526 0.42 -16.19 19.67
CA SER A 526 1.50 -15.70 20.52
C SER A 526 1.88 -16.66 21.65
N PHE A 527 0.90 -17.30 22.30
CA PHE A 527 1.18 -18.18 23.44
C PHE A 527 1.66 -19.57 23.00
N LEU A 528 1.00 -20.18 22.01
CA LEU A 528 1.17 -21.60 21.73
C LEU A 528 2.11 -21.87 20.56
N PHE A 529 2.17 -20.99 19.56
CA PHE A 529 3.14 -21.14 18.48
C PHE A 529 4.45 -20.42 18.81
N ALA A 530 4.41 -19.11 19.02
CA ALA A 530 5.62 -18.33 19.32
C ALA A 530 6.22 -18.67 20.71
N GLY A 531 5.38 -18.84 21.74
CA GLY A 531 5.85 -19.24 23.07
C GLY A 531 6.49 -20.64 23.11
N TRP A 532 5.89 -21.62 22.42
CA TRP A 532 6.45 -22.98 22.35
C TRP A 532 7.75 -23.04 21.54
N TYR A 533 7.83 -22.27 20.45
CA TYR A 533 9.07 -22.09 19.69
C TYR A 533 10.22 -21.60 20.58
N LEU A 534 9.95 -20.59 21.42
CA LEU A 534 10.96 -20.02 22.31
C LEU A 534 11.43 -20.95 23.43
N LEU A 535 10.53 -21.81 23.93
CA LEU A 535 10.84 -22.74 25.02
C LEU A 535 11.62 -23.99 24.56
N THR A 536 11.64 -24.26 23.25
CA THR A 536 12.31 -25.44 22.67
C THR A 536 13.70 -25.14 22.09
N ILE A 537 14.09 -23.86 22.02
CA ILE A 537 15.45 -23.38 21.68
C ILE A 537 16.35 -23.46 22.91
#